data_AF-A0A951A341-F1
#
_entry.id   AF-A0A951A341-F1
#
_cell.length_a   1.000
_cell.length_b   1.000
_cell.length_c   1.000
_cell.angle_alpha   90.00
_cell.angle_beta   90.00
_cell.angle_gamma   90.00
#
_symmetry.space_group_name_H-M   'P 1'
#
loop_
_entity.id
_entity.type
_entity.pdbx_description
1 polymer ?
#
loop_
_entity_poly.entity_id
_entity_poly.type
_entity_poly.pdbx_seq_one_letter_code
_entity_poly.pdbx_strand_id
1 'polypeptide(L)'
;PGHVMYVWVDALTNYITALGFPDENAPQWHYWPADFHIIGKDIVRFHAVYWPAFLMSAGVALPKRVFGHGFLFNRGEKMSKSIGNVIDPFALADTYGVDQLRYFFLREVAFGQDGSYSHEAIVNRINADLANDLGNLAQRSLSMITRNCDGLVPRPGPLSGEDEALLAQADALPARARAAMDQLAPHIALADIWSVVGAANRYFASEEPWVKRKSAPERFMTILYVTLETLRAVGIVTQPFIPASAAKLLDLLGVDEGRRMLKDIGPSGRLDAGTKLPVPLPVFPRFTDPEINSAAS
;
A
#
# COMPACT_ATOMS: atom_id res chain seq x y z
N PRO A 1 44.52 -21.74 -14.73
CA PRO A 1 44.13 -20.40 -14.22
C PRO A 1 43.97 -20.44 -12.69
N GLY A 2 44.81 -19.70 -11.95
CA GLY A 2 44.89 -19.75 -10.47
C GLY A 2 44.24 -18.56 -9.74
N HIS A 3 43.49 -17.71 -10.44
CA HIS A 3 42.83 -16.53 -9.87
C HIS A 3 41.33 -16.55 -10.16
N VAL A 4 40.56 -16.00 -9.22
CA VAL A 4 39.11 -15.77 -9.32
C VAL A 4 38.80 -14.32 -8.99
N MET A 5 37.71 -13.79 -9.53
CA MET A 5 37.28 -12.42 -9.24
C MET A 5 36.84 -12.30 -7.78
N TYR A 6 37.09 -11.14 -7.18
CA TYR A 6 36.49 -10.82 -5.88
C TYR A 6 34.97 -10.80 -6.01
N VAL A 7 34.27 -11.51 -5.11
CA VAL A 7 32.82 -11.74 -5.19
C VAL A 7 32.00 -10.46 -5.33
N TRP A 8 32.44 -9.33 -4.78
CA TRP A 8 31.71 -8.06 -4.91
C TRP A 8 31.81 -7.44 -6.31
N VAL A 9 32.90 -7.69 -7.05
CA VAL A 9 33.00 -7.26 -8.46
C VAL A 9 31.99 -8.03 -9.29
N ASP A 10 31.97 -9.35 -9.15
CA ASP A 10 31.02 -10.23 -9.84
C ASP A 10 29.56 -9.90 -9.44
N ALA A 11 29.29 -9.80 -8.13
CA ALA A 11 27.97 -9.49 -7.62
C ALA A 11 27.46 -8.14 -8.12
N LEU A 12 28.24 -7.05 -8.08
CA LEU A 12 27.77 -5.75 -8.57
C LEU A 12 27.47 -5.74 -10.08
N THR A 13 28.17 -6.58 -10.84
CA THR A 13 27.98 -6.70 -12.29
C THR A 13 26.61 -7.27 -12.65
N ASN A 14 25.90 -7.92 -11.72
CA ASN A 14 24.53 -8.42 -11.91
C ASN A 14 23.57 -7.36 -12.49
N TYR A 15 23.72 -6.09 -12.08
CA TYR A 15 22.81 -5.02 -12.47
C TYR A 15 22.83 -4.73 -13.97
N ILE A 16 23.99 -4.90 -14.61
CA ILE A 16 24.15 -4.64 -16.04
C ILE A 16 24.07 -5.93 -16.85
N THR A 17 24.51 -7.08 -16.31
CA THR A 17 24.38 -8.36 -17.02
C THR A 17 22.94 -8.83 -17.14
N ALA A 18 22.09 -8.53 -16.14
CA ALA A 18 20.65 -8.77 -16.24
C ALA A 18 20.01 -8.02 -17.41
N LEU A 19 20.61 -6.91 -17.87
CA LEU A 19 20.15 -6.10 -18.99
C LEU A 19 20.81 -6.47 -20.33
N GLY A 20 21.74 -7.44 -20.33
CA GLY A 20 22.42 -7.94 -21.53
C GLY A 20 23.84 -7.42 -21.76
N PHE A 21 24.43 -6.68 -20.81
CA PHE A 21 25.83 -6.26 -20.89
C PHE A 21 26.75 -7.48 -21.06
N PRO A 22 27.79 -7.43 -21.94
CA PRO A 22 28.37 -6.25 -22.58
C PRO A 22 27.71 -5.80 -23.89
N ASP A 23 26.64 -6.46 -24.36
CA ASP A 23 25.93 -5.98 -25.56
C ASP A 23 25.02 -4.82 -25.20
N GLU A 24 25.50 -3.59 -25.41
CA GLU A 24 24.72 -2.37 -25.20
C GLU A 24 23.58 -2.19 -26.23
N ASN A 25 23.46 -3.07 -27.24
CA ASN A 25 22.30 -3.11 -28.12
C ASN A 25 21.26 -4.14 -27.65
N ALA A 26 21.49 -4.83 -26.54
CA ALA A 26 20.55 -5.79 -25.99
C ALA A 26 19.18 -5.13 -25.74
N PRO A 27 18.06 -5.83 -25.94
CA PRO A 27 16.72 -5.25 -25.86
C PRO A 27 16.42 -4.53 -24.52
N GLN A 28 17.04 -4.96 -23.42
CA GLN A 28 16.83 -4.39 -22.09
C GLN A 28 17.86 -3.33 -21.68
N TRP A 29 18.88 -3.05 -22.51
CA TRP A 29 19.93 -2.09 -22.16
C TRP A 29 19.40 -0.67 -21.92
N HIS A 30 18.31 -0.30 -22.59
CA HIS A 30 17.64 1.00 -22.43
C HIS A 30 17.14 1.29 -20.99
N TYR A 31 17.07 0.29 -20.11
CA TYR A 31 16.78 0.48 -18.68
C TYR A 31 18.02 0.96 -17.88
N TRP A 32 19.22 0.84 -18.44
CA TRP A 32 20.43 1.40 -17.86
C TRP A 32 20.61 2.87 -18.28
N PRO A 33 21.01 3.79 -17.38
CA PRO A 33 21.34 3.55 -15.97
C PRO A 33 20.13 3.38 -15.06
N ALA A 34 20.27 2.50 -14.06
CA ALA A 34 19.25 2.30 -13.05
C ALA A 34 18.85 3.62 -12.36
N ASP A 35 17.55 3.91 -12.28
CA ASP A 35 17.04 5.08 -11.57
C ASP A 35 17.31 4.99 -10.07
N PHE A 36 17.14 3.80 -9.49
CA PHE A 36 17.34 3.54 -8.07
C PHE A 36 18.01 2.18 -7.83
N HIS A 37 19.01 2.17 -6.94
CA HIS A 37 19.45 0.95 -6.24
C HIS A 37 18.95 1.01 -4.80
N ILE A 38 18.07 0.08 -4.41
CA ILE A 38 17.59 -0.07 -3.03
C ILE A 38 18.39 -1.19 -2.37
N ILE A 39 19.10 -0.88 -1.30
CA ILE A 39 20.04 -1.77 -0.62
C ILE A 39 19.95 -1.64 0.90
N GLY A 40 20.52 -2.59 1.63
CA GLY A 40 20.78 -2.43 3.06
C GLY A 40 21.91 -1.43 3.33
N LYS A 41 21.82 -0.69 4.45
CA LYS A 41 22.83 0.32 4.81
C LYS A 41 24.25 -0.24 5.00
N ASP A 42 24.39 -1.52 5.28
CA ASP A 42 25.67 -2.21 5.50
C ASP A 42 26.52 -2.39 4.24
N ILE A 43 25.89 -2.35 3.06
CA ILE A 43 26.56 -2.56 1.77
C ILE A 43 26.67 -1.27 0.93
N VAL A 44 26.40 -0.10 1.54
CA VAL A 44 26.44 1.20 0.86
C VAL A 44 27.79 1.51 0.23
N ARG A 45 28.91 1.19 0.91
CA ARG A 45 30.27 1.43 0.35
C ARG A 45 30.48 0.74 -1.00
N PHE A 46 29.91 -0.44 -1.19
CA PHE A 46 30.06 -1.20 -2.43
C PHE A 46 29.31 -0.50 -3.57
N HIS A 47 28.14 0.08 -3.29
CA HIS A 47 27.25 0.68 -4.30
C HIS A 47 27.50 2.18 -4.54
N ALA A 48 28.06 2.89 -3.56
CA ALA A 48 28.29 4.33 -3.62
C ALA A 48 29.76 4.72 -3.83
N VAL A 49 30.71 3.78 -3.71
CA VAL A 49 32.15 4.03 -3.92
C VAL A 49 32.73 3.08 -4.96
N TYR A 50 32.70 1.77 -4.70
CA TYR A 50 33.36 0.81 -5.58
C TYR A 50 32.65 0.64 -6.92
N TRP A 51 31.32 0.48 -6.89
CA TRP A 51 30.54 0.31 -8.11
C TRP A 51 30.66 1.49 -9.08
N PRO A 52 30.48 2.76 -8.64
CA PRO A 52 30.73 3.90 -9.51
C PRO A 52 32.16 3.94 -10.06
N ALA A 53 33.18 3.58 -9.26
CA ALA A 53 34.56 3.54 -9.73
C ALA A 53 34.77 2.47 -10.82
N PHE A 54 34.18 1.28 -10.67
CA PHE A 54 34.23 0.23 -11.70
C PHE A 54 33.54 0.68 -12.98
N LEU A 55 32.34 1.27 -12.87
CA LEU A 55 31.59 1.80 -14.01
C LEU A 55 32.33 2.93 -14.73
N MET A 56 32.88 3.90 -13.98
CA MET A 56 33.71 4.98 -14.54
C MET A 56 34.93 4.42 -15.28
N SER A 57 35.61 3.44 -14.69
CA SER A 57 36.76 2.78 -15.32
C SER A 57 36.38 2.02 -16.59
N ALA A 58 35.16 1.48 -16.65
CA ALA A 58 34.63 0.76 -17.81
C ALA A 58 33.94 1.67 -18.84
N GLY A 59 33.82 2.97 -18.57
CA GLY A 59 33.11 3.92 -19.44
C GLY A 59 31.58 3.76 -19.45
N VAL A 60 31.01 3.10 -18.44
CA VAL A 60 29.56 2.83 -18.34
C VAL A 60 28.87 3.89 -17.47
N ALA A 61 27.66 4.29 -17.85
CA ALA A 61 26.87 5.29 -17.12
C ALA A 61 26.62 4.89 -15.65
N LEU A 62 26.54 5.88 -14.76
CA LEU A 62 26.30 5.66 -13.33
C LEU A 62 24.80 5.53 -13.00
N PRO A 63 24.42 4.75 -11.97
CA PRO A 63 23.05 4.77 -11.46
C PRO A 63 22.69 6.17 -10.92
N LYS A 64 21.41 6.55 -11.04
CA LYS A 64 20.95 7.91 -10.70
C LYS A 64 20.84 8.15 -9.20
N ARG A 65 20.41 7.13 -8.42
CA ARG A 65 20.31 7.21 -6.96
C ARG A 65 20.58 5.86 -6.29
N VAL A 66 21.25 5.89 -5.14
CA VAL A 66 21.40 4.74 -4.23
C VAL A 66 20.68 5.06 -2.92
N PHE A 67 19.81 4.16 -2.47
CA PHE A 67 19.08 4.28 -1.21
C PHE A 67 19.41 3.10 -0.29
N GLY A 68 20.00 3.41 0.86
CA GLY A 68 20.31 2.45 1.91
C GLY A 68 19.23 2.42 3.00
N HIS A 69 18.40 1.38 3.05
CA HIS A 69 17.43 1.21 4.13
C HIS A 69 18.09 0.66 5.41
N GLY A 70 17.44 0.90 6.56
CA GLY A 70 17.91 0.40 7.85
C GLY A 70 17.72 -1.10 8.05
N PHE A 71 18.19 -1.59 9.19
CA PHE A 71 17.99 -2.97 9.61
C PHE A 71 16.60 -3.18 10.19
N LEU A 72 16.17 -4.44 10.15
CA LEU A 72 14.98 -4.90 10.85
C LEU A 72 15.38 -5.72 12.08
N PHE A 73 14.82 -5.37 13.23
CA PHE A 73 15.01 -6.02 14.51
C PHE A 73 13.76 -6.80 14.93
N ASN A 74 13.93 -7.85 15.73
CA ASN A 74 12.84 -8.62 16.35
C ASN A 74 12.76 -8.19 17.82
N ARG A 75 11.69 -7.49 18.21
CA ARG A 75 11.54 -6.90 19.56
C ARG A 75 12.79 -6.11 20.01
N GLY A 76 13.42 -5.37 19.08
CA GLY A 76 14.63 -4.59 19.31
C GLY A 76 15.95 -5.39 19.27
N GLU A 77 15.90 -6.71 19.13
CA GLU A 77 17.09 -7.56 19.05
C GLU A 77 17.48 -7.89 17.61
N LYS A 78 18.79 -7.92 17.35
CA LYS A 78 19.31 -8.27 16.03
C LYS A 78 19.01 -9.74 15.77
N MET A 79 18.41 -10.02 14.60
CA MET A 79 18.13 -11.40 14.20
C MET A 79 19.44 -12.17 13.98
N SER A 80 19.58 -13.33 14.61
CA SER A 80 20.70 -14.24 14.39
C SER A 80 20.30 -15.70 14.62
N LYS A 81 20.85 -16.61 13.80
CA LYS A 81 20.57 -18.05 13.92
C LYS A 81 20.96 -18.59 15.29
N SER A 82 22.00 -18.03 15.91
CA SER A 82 22.48 -18.41 17.25
C SER A 82 21.53 -18.02 18.38
N ILE A 83 20.83 -16.88 18.28
CA ILE A 83 19.84 -16.45 19.27
C ILE A 83 18.49 -17.15 19.03
N GLY A 84 18.28 -17.73 17.84
CA GLY A 84 17.05 -18.42 17.48
C GLY A 84 15.87 -17.47 17.22
N ASN A 85 16.14 -16.17 17.10
CA ASN A 85 15.13 -15.12 16.87
C ASN A 85 15.00 -14.72 15.38
N VAL A 86 15.63 -15.50 14.48
CA VAL A 86 15.46 -15.34 13.03
C VAL A 86 14.04 -15.73 12.67
N ILE A 87 13.38 -14.88 11.90
CA ILE A 87 12.04 -15.17 11.41
C ILE A 87 12.06 -15.41 9.92
N ASP A 88 11.32 -16.44 9.53
CA ASP A 88 11.02 -16.74 8.14
C ASP A 88 9.90 -15.82 7.65
N PRO A 89 10.14 -14.96 6.64
CA PRO A 89 9.11 -14.10 6.07
C PRO A 89 7.92 -14.90 5.49
N PHE A 90 8.13 -16.14 5.04
CA PHE A 90 7.05 -16.99 4.55
C PHE A 90 6.14 -17.44 5.70
N ALA A 91 6.71 -17.85 6.83
CA ALA A 91 5.93 -18.18 8.02
C ALA A 91 5.10 -16.99 8.55
N LEU A 92 5.66 -15.77 8.49
CA LEU A 92 4.89 -14.56 8.82
C LEU A 92 3.75 -14.33 7.80
N ALA A 93 4.04 -14.48 6.51
CA ALA A 93 3.03 -14.29 5.46
C ALA A 93 1.90 -15.32 5.56
N ASP A 94 2.21 -16.58 5.88
CA ASP A 94 1.22 -17.64 6.12
C ASP A 94 0.37 -17.35 7.37
N THR A 95 0.99 -16.77 8.41
CA THR A 95 0.30 -16.43 9.66
C THR A 95 -0.63 -15.23 9.47
N TYR A 96 -0.11 -14.09 8.98
CA TYR A 96 -0.82 -12.81 8.99
C TYR A 96 -1.47 -12.45 7.65
N GLY A 97 -1.02 -13.05 6.55
CA GLY A 97 -1.35 -12.65 5.18
C GLY A 97 -0.27 -11.75 4.55
N VAL A 98 -0.07 -11.92 3.24
CA VAL A 98 0.96 -11.21 2.45
C VAL A 98 0.75 -9.69 2.50
N ASP A 99 -0.46 -9.21 2.22
CA ASP A 99 -0.75 -7.78 2.19
C ASP A 99 -0.68 -7.14 3.57
N GLN A 100 -1.14 -7.84 4.60
CA GLN A 100 -1.05 -7.42 5.99
C GLN A 100 0.41 -7.19 6.39
N LEU A 101 1.29 -8.12 6.02
CA LEU A 101 2.71 -8.03 6.32
C LEU A 101 3.39 -6.91 5.51
N ARG A 102 3.05 -6.76 4.23
CA ARG A 102 3.52 -5.65 3.39
C ARG A 102 3.11 -4.31 3.98
N TYR A 103 1.83 -4.15 4.34
CA TYR A 103 1.32 -2.94 4.97
C TYR A 103 2.08 -2.64 6.25
N PHE A 104 2.22 -3.62 7.14
CA PHE A 104 2.92 -3.44 8.41
C PHE A 104 4.34 -2.88 8.20
N PHE A 105 5.18 -3.53 7.38
CA PHE A 105 6.55 -3.08 7.21
C PHE A 105 6.66 -1.73 6.49
N LEU A 106 5.80 -1.47 5.51
CA LEU A 106 5.80 -0.21 4.78
C LEU A 106 5.21 0.96 5.60
N ARG A 107 4.39 0.66 6.62
CA ARG A 107 3.73 1.66 7.47
C ARG A 107 4.46 1.93 8.79
N GLU A 108 4.97 0.89 9.44
CA GLU A 108 5.56 0.95 10.78
C GLU A 108 7.02 1.40 10.73
N VAL A 109 7.78 0.93 9.72
CA VAL A 109 9.20 1.25 9.60
C VAL A 109 9.37 2.50 8.76
N ALA A 110 9.92 3.55 9.37
CA ALA A 110 10.38 4.73 8.65
C ALA A 110 11.55 4.36 7.74
N PHE A 111 11.32 4.36 6.42
CA PHE A 111 12.32 3.97 5.44
C PHE A 111 13.59 4.83 5.58
N GLY A 112 14.75 4.16 5.67
CA GLY A 112 16.05 4.79 5.97
C GLY A 112 16.46 4.73 7.45
N GLN A 113 15.53 4.45 8.35
CA GLN A 113 15.81 4.17 9.76
C GLN A 113 15.77 2.67 10.03
N ASP A 114 16.32 2.29 11.18
CA ASP A 114 16.16 0.93 11.69
C ASP A 114 14.73 0.75 12.21
N GLY A 115 14.14 -0.41 11.92
CA GLY A 115 12.80 -0.77 12.33
C GLY A 115 12.80 -1.98 13.26
N SER A 116 11.74 -2.14 14.03
CA SER A 116 11.49 -3.37 14.78
C SER A 116 10.09 -3.88 14.48
N TYR A 117 9.90 -5.19 14.56
CA TYR A 117 8.56 -5.78 14.60
C TYR A 117 8.37 -6.57 15.89
N SER A 118 7.10 -6.80 16.20
CA SER A 118 6.65 -7.79 17.17
C SER A 118 5.30 -8.33 16.70
N HIS A 119 4.91 -9.52 17.19
CA HIS A 119 3.59 -10.06 16.92
C HIS A 119 2.49 -9.05 17.28
N GLU A 120 2.60 -8.44 18.46
CA GLU A 120 1.63 -7.48 18.98
C GLU A 120 1.52 -6.23 18.08
N ALA A 121 2.65 -5.72 17.59
CA ALA A 121 2.68 -4.58 16.69
C ALA A 121 2.03 -4.90 15.33
N ILE A 122 2.30 -6.08 14.77
CA ILE A 122 1.70 -6.55 13.52
C ILE A 122 0.18 -6.68 13.69
N VAL A 123 -0.26 -7.42 14.70
CA VAL A 123 -1.69 -7.64 14.98
C VAL A 123 -2.41 -6.32 15.23
N ASN A 124 -1.79 -5.39 15.96
CA ASN A 124 -2.39 -4.08 16.20
C ASN A 124 -2.61 -3.30 14.90
N ARG A 125 -1.62 -3.25 14.01
CA ARG A 125 -1.76 -2.56 12.71
C ARG A 125 -2.79 -3.22 11.80
N ILE A 126 -2.83 -4.55 11.76
CA ILE A 126 -3.84 -5.27 10.99
C ILE A 126 -5.24 -4.94 11.52
N ASN A 127 -5.42 -5.02 12.83
CA ASN A 127 -6.74 -4.87 13.42
C ASN A 127 -7.22 -3.42 13.43
N ALA A 128 -6.37 -2.46 13.80
CA ALA A 128 -6.74 -1.05 13.84
C ALA A 128 -6.86 -0.46 12.42
N ASP A 129 -5.78 -0.48 11.66
CA ASP A 129 -5.70 0.27 10.41
C ASP A 129 -6.45 -0.45 9.27
N LEU A 130 -6.28 -1.77 9.12
CA LEU A 130 -6.86 -2.51 8.00
C LEU A 130 -8.29 -2.96 8.28
N ALA A 131 -8.52 -3.67 9.38
CA ALA A 131 -9.84 -4.25 9.68
C ALA A 131 -10.84 -3.20 10.21
N ASN A 132 -10.47 -2.44 11.24
CA ASN A 132 -11.40 -1.52 11.91
C ASN A 132 -11.61 -0.20 11.17
N ASP A 133 -10.58 0.36 10.55
CA ASP A 133 -10.70 1.65 9.85
C ASP A 133 -11.17 1.48 8.41
N LEU A 134 -10.34 0.87 7.55
CA LEU A 134 -10.66 0.74 6.12
C LEU A 134 -11.74 -0.33 5.86
N GLY A 135 -11.53 -1.54 6.39
CA GLY A 135 -12.39 -2.70 6.16
C GLY A 135 -13.80 -2.51 6.68
N ASN A 136 -13.95 -2.00 7.91
CA ASN A 136 -15.27 -1.75 8.50
C ASN A 136 -16.02 -0.63 7.77
N LEU A 137 -15.35 0.46 7.37
CA LEU A 137 -16.00 1.53 6.61
C LEU A 137 -16.53 1.01 5.27
N ALA A 138 -15.72 0.24 4.55
CA ALA A 138 -16.14 -0.44 3.32
C ALA A 138 -17.32 -1.38 3.57
N GLN A 139 -17.22 -2.26 4.57
CA GLN A 139 -18.27 -3.23 4.88
C GLN A 139 -19.60 -2.53 5.25
N ARG A 140 -19.57 -1.50 6.11
CA ARG A 140 -20.76 -0.78 6.56
C ARG A 140 -21.44 -0.03 5.42
N SER A 141 -20.68 0.71 4.61
CA SER A 141 -21.22 1.48 3.48
C SER A 141 -21.80 0.57 2.40
N LEU A 142 -21.06 -0.48 1.98
CA LEU A 142 -21.53 -1.45 0.99
C LEU A 142 -22.76 -2.24 1.47
N SER A 143 -22.81 -2.60 2.76
CA SER A 143 -23.97 -3.28 3.36
C SER A 143 -25.21 -2.39 3.36
N MET A 144 -25.08 -1.09 3.63
CA MET A 144 -26.19 -0.14 3.54
C MET A 144 -26.69 -0.03 2.10
N ILE A 145 -25.78 0.08 1.12
CA ILE A 145 -26.15 0.17 -0.30
C ILE A 145 -26.87 -1.10 -0.77
N THR A 146 -26.40 -2.27 -0.36
CA THR A 146 -27.05 -3.54 -0.70
C THR A 146 -28.47 -3.62 -0.16
N ARG A 147 -28.70 -3.13 1.07
CA ARG A 147 -30.00 -3.21 1.76
C ARG A 147 -30.97 -2.09 1.40
N ASN A 148 -30.46 -0.91 1.03
CA ASN A 148 -31.24 0.31 0.94
C ASN A 148 -31.20 0.97 -0.44
N CYS A 149 -30.34 0.50 -1.34
CA CYS A 149 -30.16 1.03 -2.69
C CYS A 149 -30.12 -0.08 -3.75
N ASP A 150 -30.71 -1.24 -3.47
CA ASP A 150 -30.74 -2.43 -4.35
C ASP A 150 -29.34 -2.90 -4.82
N GLY A 151 -28.29 -2.58 -4.07
CA GLY A 151 -26.91 -2.86 -4.47
C GLY A 151 -26.44 -2.03 -5.67
N LEU A 152 -27.04 -0.86 -5.91
CA LEU A 152 -26.64 0.07 -6.96
C LEU A 152 -25.91 1.27 -6.34
N VAL A 153 -24.86 1.76 -7.00
CA VAL A 153 -24.20 3.01 -6.61
C VAL A 153 -25.27 4.12 -6.55
N PRO A 154 -25.45 4.78 -5.40
CA PRO A 154 -26.51 5.77 -5.22
C PRO A 154 -26.23 7.01 -6.07
N ARG A 155 -27.29 7.65 -6.58
CA ARG A 155 -27.16 8.97 -7.22
C ARG A 155 -27.05 10.03 -6.11
N PRO A 156 -25.95 10.81 -6.05
CA PRO A 156 -25.84 11.88 -5.07
C PRO A 156 -26.79 13.04 -5.42
N GLY A 157 -27.30 13.71 -4.39
CA GLY A 157 -27.91 15.03 -4.50
C GLY A 157 -26.85 16.14 -4.49
N PRO A 158 -27.25 17.40 -4.18
CA PRO A 158 -26.31 18.49 -3.99
C PRO A 158 -25.29 18.17 -2.88
N LEU A 159 -24.01 18.45 -3.15
CA LEU A 159 -22.93 18.24 -2.20
C LEU A 159 -22.94 19.35 -1.12
N SER A 160 -22.73 18.97 0.13
CA SER A 160 -22.43 19.93 1.20
C SER A 160 -20.94 20.32 1.19
N GLY A 161 -20.58 21.34 1.96
CA GLY A 161 -19.17 21.73 2.12
C GLY A 161 -18.32 20.60 2.73
N GLU A 162 -18.88 19.79 3.64
CA GLU A 162 -18.18 18.61 4.18
C GLU A 162 -17.95 17.53 3.10
N ASP A 163 -18.91 17.31 2.20
CA ASP A 163 -18.77 16.35 1.10
C ASP A 163 -17.64 16.76 0.16
N GLU A 164 -17.66 18.03 -0.26
CA GLU A 164 -16.65 18.60 -1.14
C GLU A 164 -15.26 18.55 -0.49
N ALA A 165 -15.17 18.86 0.80
CA ALA A 165 -13.91 18.81 1.54
C ALA A 165 -13.33 17.39 1.63
N LEU A 166 -14.18 16.36 1.83
CA LEU A 166 -13.72 14.98 1.87
C LEU A 166 -13.30 14.49 0.47
N LEU A 167 -14.09 14.79 -0.55
CA LEU A 167 -13.77 14.46 -1.94
C LEU A 167 -12.48 15.13 -2.41
N ALA A 168 -12.26 16.40 -2.04
CA ALA A 168 -11.02 17.11 -2.37
C ALA A 168 -9.79 16.45 -1.72
N GLN A 169 -9.92 15.95 -0.48
CA GLN A 169 -8.83 15.20 0.17
C GLN A 169 -8.52 13.89 -0.55
N ALA A 170 -9.54 13.18 -1.02
CA ALA A 170 -9.40 11.96 -1.81
C ALA A 170 -8.78 12.26 -3.19
N ASP A 171 -9.25 13.29 -3.88
CA ASP A 171 -8.76 13.74 -5.18
C ASP A 171 -7.28 14.20 -5.12
N ALA A 172 -6.81 14.65 -3.95
CA ALA A 172 -5.42 15.05 -3.72
C ALA A 172 -4.46 13.88 -3.40
N LEU A 173 -4.96 12.66 -3.17
CA LEU A 173 -4.11 11.50 -2.81
C LEU A 173 -3.01 11.18 -3.83
N PRO A 174 -3.25 11.20 -5.16
CA PRO A 174 -2.21 10.89 -6.13
C PRO A 174 -0.97 11.80 -6.03
N ALA A 175 -1.18 13.09 -5.82
CA ALA A 175 -0.10 14.06 -5.70
C ALA A 175 0.70 13.86 -4.41
N ARG A 176 0.01 13.65 -3.28
CA ARG A 176 0.65 13.39 -1.98
C ARG A 176 1.44 12.08 -1.98
N ALA A 177 0.84 11.00 -2.48
CA ALA A 177 1.51 9.71 -2.59
C ALA A 177 2.74 9.79 -3.51
N ARG A 178 2.64 10.49 -4.65
CA ARG A 178 3.79 10.69 -5.55
C ARG A 178 4.92 11.45 -4.87
N ALA A 179 4.62 12.57 -4.21
CA ALA A 179 5.63 13.37 -3.52
C ALA A 179 6.40 12.57 -2.45
N ALA A 180 5.70 11.70 -1.70
CA ALA A 180 6.33 10.81 -0.73
C ALA A 180 7.16 9.70 -1.41
N MET A 181 6.65 9.10 -2.49
CA MET A 181 7.33 8.01 -3.20
C MET A 181 8.56 8.47 -4.00
N ASP A 182 8.58 9.72 -4.49
CA ASP A 182 9.77 10.32 -5.12
C ASP A 182 10.97 10.42 -4.16
N GLN A 183 10.69 10.35 -2.85
CA GLN A 183 11.68 10.32 -1.76
C GLN A 183 11.84 8.92 -1.15
N LEU A 184 11.25 7.88 -1.73
CA LEU A 184 11.20 6.51 -1.18
C LEU A 184 10.66 6.46 0.25
N ALA A 185 9.62 7.24 0.54
CA ALA A 185 8.97 7.32 1.86
C ALA A 185 7.56 6.68 1.87
N PRO A 186 7.43 5.34 1.72
CA PRO A 186 6.13 4.67 1.69
C PRO A 186 5.33 4.83 2.99
N HIS A 187 6.01 4.93 4.13
CA HIS A 187 5.40 5.19 5.44
C HIS A 187 4.66 6.54 5.51
N ILE A 188 5.18 7.57 4.84
CA ILE A 188 4.52 8.88 4.73
C ILE A 188 3.32 8.78 3.77
N ALA A 189 3.49 8.13 2.62
CA ALA A 189 2.39 7.90 1.69
C ALA A 189 1.21 7.17 2.36
N LEU A 190 1.49 6.08 3.08
CA LEU A 190 0.47 5.31 3.81
C LEU A 190 -0.14 6.12 4.97
N ALA A 191 0.64 6.94 5.67
CA ALA A 191 0.09 7.82 6.71
C ALA A 191 -0.89 8.86 6.12
N ASP A 192 -0.56 9.47 4.99
CA ASP A 192 -1.43 10.42 4.29
C ASP A 192 -2.70 9.77 3.72
N ILE A 193 -2.58 8.53 3.23
CA ILE A 193 -3.74 7.75 2.77
C ILE A 193 -4.67 7.44 3.95
N TRP A 194 -4.11 6.93 5.06
CA TRP A 194 -4.91 6.60 6.24
C TRP A 194 -5.48 7.83 6.96
N SER A 195 -4.87 9.01 6.79
CA SER A 195 -5.48 10.25 7.27
C SER A 195 -6.83 10.52 6.58
N VAL A 196 -6.94 10.21 5.29
CA VAL A 196 -8.20 10.31 4.52
C VAL A 196 -9.19 9.22 4.94
N VAL A 197 -8.73 7.99 5.18
CA VAL A 197 -9.59 6.92 5.74
C VAL A 197 -10.18 7.34 7.09
N GLY A 198 -9.36 7.95 7.96
CA GLY A 198 -9.82 8.50 9.23
C GLY A 198 -10.81 9.67 9.05
N ALA A 199 -10.59 10.55 8.07
CA ALA A 199 -11.53 11.62 7.74
C ALA A 199 -12.87 11.07 7.24
N ALA A 200 -12.85 10.05 6.38
CA ALA A 200 -14.04 9.39 5.88
C ALA A 200 -14.82 8.69 7.00
N ASN A 201 -14.14 8.03 7.94
CA ASN A 201 -14.78 7.44 9.12
C ASN A 201 -15.47 8.50 10.00
N ARG A 202 -14.80 9.64 10.25
CA ARG A 202 -15.41 10.75 11.01
C ARG A 202 -16.62 11.34 10.30
N TYR A 203 -16.50 11.59 8.99
CA TYR A 203 -17.60 12.06 8.15
C TYR A 203 -18.79 11.09 8.20
N PHE A 204 -18.55 9.79 8.00
CA PHE A 204 -19.60 8.78 8.04
C PHE A 204 -20.28 8.69 9.41
N ALA A 205 -19.52 8.89 10.50
CA ALA A 205 -20.05 8.91 11.84
C ALA A 205 -20.89 10.17 12.12
N SER A 206 -20.41 11.36 11.75
CA SER A 206 -21.12 12.62 11.98
C SER A 206 -22.39 12.76 11.14
N GLU A 207 -22.40 12.16 9.96
CA GLU A 207 -23.56 12.18 9.06
C GLU A 207 -24.64 11.17 9.45
N GLU A 208 -24.36 10.23 10.35
CA GLU A 208 -25.34 9.25 10.86
C GLU A 208 -26.26 8.63 9.78
N PRO A 209 -25.73 8.00 8.72
CA PRO A 209 -26.54 7.49 7.60
C PRO A 209 -27.59 6.46 8.05
N TRP A 210 -27.37 5.77 9.17
CA TRP A 210 -28.35 4.86 9.77
C TRP A 210 -29.63 5.55 10.27
N VAL A 211 -29.57 6.83 10.60
CA VAL A 211 -30.73 7.68 10.90
C VAL A 211 -31.29 8.27 9.60
N LYS A 212 -30.42 8.88 8.79
CA LYS A 212 -30.83 9.62 7.58
C LYS A 212 -31.49 8.75 6.52
N ARG A 213 -31.24 7.44 6.49
CA ARG A 213 -31.98 6.50 5.62
C ARG A 213 -33.51 6.62 5.74
N LYS A 214 -34.03 7.04 6.90
CA LYS A 214 -35.47 7.25 7.14
C LYS A 214 -35.85 8.73 7.11
N SER A 215 -35.05 9.60 7.72
CA SER A 215 -35.41 11.01 7.92
C SER A 215 -35.04 11.92 6.75
N ALA A 216 -34.00 11.59 5.99
CA ALA A 216 -33.51 12.39 4.86
C ALA A 216 -32.89 11.49 3.77
N PRO A 217 -33.72 10.75 3.00
CA PRO A 217 -33.24 9.76 2.04
C PRO A 217 -32.27 10.30 0.97
N GLU A 218 -32.49 11.52 0.46
CA GLU A 218 -31.58 12.13 -0.53
C GLU A 218 -30.18 12.41 0.07
N ARG A 219 -30.13 12.88 1.32
CA ARG A 219 -28.86 13.08 2.03
C ARG A 219 -28.16 11.74 2.27
N PHE A 220 -28.90 10.71 2.66
CA PHE A 220 -28.38 9.35 2.81
C PHE A 220 -27.71 8.82 1.53
N MET A 221 -28.33 9.02 0.36
CA MET A 221 -27.74 8.63 -0.93
C MET A 221 -26.42 9.37 -1.21
N THR A 222 -26.37 10.67 -0.90
CA THR A 222 -25.18 11.51 -1.07
C THR A 222 -24.03 11.06 -0.16
N ILE A 223 -24.32 10.78 1.12
CA ILE A 223 -23.33 10.29 2.09
C ILE A 223 -22.68 8.99 1.62
N LEU A 224 -23.50 8.04 1.17
CA LEU A 224 -23.03 6.77 0.66
C LEU A 224 -22.18 6.93 -0.61
N TYR A 225 -22.61 7.79 -1.55
CA TYR A 225 -21.83 8.07 -2.76
C TYR A 225 -20.45 8.65 -2.44
N VAL A 226 -20.39 9.69 -1.60
CA VAL A 226 -19.13 10.33 -1.17
C VAL A 226 -18.21 9.33 -0.48
N THR A 227 -18.78 8.44 0.34
CA THR A 227 -18.02 7.39 1.04
C THR A 227 -17.44 6.38 0.06
N LEU A 228 -18.22 5.89 -0.92
CA LEU A 228 -17.72 4.97 -1.93
C LEU A 228 -16.65 5.58 -2.81
N GLU A 229 -16.83 6.84 -3.23
CA GLU A 229 -15.85 7.53 -4.06
C GLU A 229 -14.53 7.74 -3.31
N THR A 230 -14.60 8.06 -2.01
CA THR A 230 -13.41 8.15 -1.15
C THR A 230 -12.71 6.80 -1.02
N LEU A 231 -13.47 5.72 -0.77
CA LEU A 231 -12.94 4.36 -0.71
C LEU A 231 -12.33 3.91 -2.04
N ARG A 232 -12.88 4.33 -3.17
CA ARG A 232 -12.32 4.07 -4.50
C ARG A 232 -10.95 4.71 -4.67
N ALA A 233 -10.82 6.00 -4.35
CA ALA A 233 -9.54 6.70 -4.44
C ALA A 233 -8.48 6.05 -3.53
N VAL A 234 -8.86 5.70 -2.30
CA VAL A 234 -8.01 4.95 -1.36
C VAL A 234 -7.62 3.60 -1.94
N GLY A 235 -8.57 2.82 -2.48
CA GLY A 235 -8.31 1.54 -3.13
C GLY A 235 -7.30 1.67 -4.27
N ILE A 236 -7.46 2.66 -5.16
CA ILE A 236 -6.55 2.87 -6.29
C ILE A 236 -5.14 3.21 -5.82
N VAL A 237 -4.98 4.17 -4.89
CA VAL A 237 -3.65 4.61 -4.45
C VAL A 237 -2.95 3.59 -3.56
N THR A 238 -3.68 2.64 -2.97
CA THR A 238 -3.10 1.60 -2.08
C THR A 238 -2.59 0.36 -2.82
N GLN A 239 -2.89 0.19 -4.11
CA GLN A 239 -2.45 -0.97 -4.90
C GLN A 239 -0.94 -1.27 -4.83
N PRO A 240 -0.01 -0.29 -4.84
CA PRO A 240 1.43 -0.60 -4.72
C PRO A 240 1.82 -1.24 -3.38
N PHE A 241 1.01 -1.04 -2.33
CA PHE A 241 1.32 -1.45 -0.97
C PHE A 241 0.61 -2.75 -0.60
N ILE A 242 -0.69 -2.86 -0.91
CA ILE A 242 -1.56 -4.01 -0.58
C ILE A 242 -2.35 -4.47 -1.82
N PRO A 243 -1.67 -5.01 -2.85
CA PRO A 243 -2.26 -5.22 -4.18
C PRO A 243 -3.51 -6.10 -4.20
N ALA A 244 -3.50 -7.24 -3.50
CA ALA A 244 -4.62 -8.18 -3.54
C ALA A 244 -5.86 -7.62 -2.81
N SER A 245 -5.65 -6.95 -1.69
CA SER A 245 -6.70 -6.36 -0.86
C SER A 245 -7.27 -5.10 -1.51
N ALA A 246 -6.41 -4.27 -2.12
CA ALA A 246 -6.83 -3.12 -2.91
C ALA A 246 -7.66 -3.55 -4.13
N ALA A 247 -7.22 -4.59 -4.86
CA ALA A 247 -7.98 -5.15 -5.96
C ALA A 247 -9.36 -5.66 -5.49
N LYS A 248 -9.40 -6.43 -4.40
CA LYS A 248 -10.67 -6.91 -3.81
C LYS A 248 -11.60 -5.77 -3.38
N LEU A 249 -11.07 -4.71 -2.78
CA LEU A 249 -11.86 -3.52 -2.44
C LEU A 249 -12.45 -2.88 -3.71
N LEU A 250 -11.64 -2.71 -4.76
CA LEU A 250 -12.07 -2.11 -6.01
C LEU A 250 -13.09 -2.99 -6.77
N ASP A 251 -12.97 -4.31 -6.69
CA ASP A 251 -13.98 -5.25 -7.19
C ASP A 251 -15.33 -5.03 -6.49
N LEU A 252 -15.32 -4.91 -5.16
CA LEU A 252 -16.52 -4.66 -4.36
C LEU A 252 -17.16 -3.30 -4.62
N LEU A 253 -16.37 -2.34 -5.10
CA LEU A 253 -16.83 -1.02 -5.54
C LEU A 253 -17.26 -0.99 -7.01
N GLY A 254 -17.18 -2.12 -7.72
CA GLY A 254 -17.58 -2.23 -9.13
C GLY A 254 -16.67 -1.44 -10.08
N VAL A 255 -15.37 -1.32 -9.76
CA VAL A 255 -14.41 -0.55 -10.55
C VAL A 255 -13.65 -1.47 -11.49
N ASP A 256 -13.82 -1.33 -12.79
CA ASP A 256 -13.08 -2.16 -13.77
C ASP A 256 -11.56 -2.02 -13.65
N GLU A 257 -10.80 -3.08 -13.94
CA GLU A 257 -9.32 -3.09 -13.88
C GLU A 257 -8.69 -1.96 -14.70
N GLY A 258 -9.26 -1.64 -15.86
CA GLY A 258 -8.79 -0.55 -16.74
C GLY A 258 -8.99 0.86 -16.18
N ARG A 259 -9.74 1.01 -15.07
CA ARG A 259 -10.04 2.30 -14.38
C ARG A 259 -9.41 2.38 -12.99
N ARG A 260 -8.35 1.60 -12.73
CA ARG A 260 -7.65 1.53 -11.43
C ARG A 260 -6.31 2.28 -11.42
N MET A 261 -6.09 3.23 -12.32
CA MET A 261 -4.85 4.00 -12.37
C MET A 261 -4.96 5.30 -11.58
N LEU A 262 -3.83 5.88 -11.17
CA LEU A 262 -3.82 7.17 -10.46
C LEU A 262 -4.51 8.30 -11.25
N LYS A 263 -4.45 8.24 -12.60
CA LYS A 263 -5.14 9.18 -13.50
C LYS A 263 -6.67 9.09 -13.44
N ASP A 264 -7.21 7.99 -12.91
CA ASP A 264 -8.64 7.74 -12.79
C ASP A 264 -9.17 8.26 -11.45
N ILE A 265 -8.33 8.84 -10.58
CA ILE A 265 -8.74 9.59 -9.40
C ILE A 265 -9.04 11.03 -9.80
N GLY A 266 -10.16 11.58 -9.34
CA GLY A 266 -10.61 12.93 -9.67
C GLY A 266 -12.02 12.97 -10.26
N PRO A 267 -12.56 14.18 -10.51
CA PRO A 267 -13.95 14.39 -10.93
C PRO A 267 -14.38 13.60 -12.17
N SER A 268 -13.51 13.43 -13.17
CA SER A 268 -13.81 12.69 -14.41
C SER A 268 -13.79 11.17 -14.25
N GLY A 269 -13.19 10.67 -13.17
CA GLY A 269 -13.00 9.24 -12.93
C GLY A 269 -13.95 8.65 -11.89
N ARG A 270 -14.85 9.45 -11.32
CA ARG A 270 -15.76 9.05 -10.23
C ARG A 270 -16.68 7.90 -10.62
N LEU A 271 -17.23 7.23 -9.61
CA LEU A 271 -18.22 6.17 -9.78
C LEU A 271 -19.47 6.66 -10.50
N ASP A 272 -19.91 5.88 -11.47
CA ASP A 272 -21.16 6.10 -12.19
C ASP A 272 -22.36 5.66 -11.33
N ALA A 273 -23.32 6.56 -11.12
CA ALA A 273 -24.53 6.23 -10.37
C ALA A 273 -25.36 5.17 -11.11
N GLY A 274 -25.86 4.18 -10.38
CA GLY A 274 -26.57 3.03 -10.95
C GLY A 274 -25.68 1.83 -11.29
N THR A 275 -24.35 1.92 -11.14
CA THR A 275 -23.46 0.75 -11.27
C THR A 275 -23.84 -0.32 -10.25
N LYS A 276 -23.99 -1.57 -10.70
CA LYS A 276 -24.31 -2.70 -9.83
C LYS A 276 -23.08 -3.13 -9.06
N LEU A 277 -23.20 -3.19 -7.74
CA LEU A 277 -22.17 -3.67 -6.84
C LEU A 277 -22.38 -5.16 -6.53
N PRO A 278 -21.30 -5.94 -6.38
CA PRO A 278 -21.39 -7.33 -5.93
C PRO A 278 -21.82 -7.39 -4.46
N VAL A 279 -22.12 -8.60 -3.99
CA VAL A 279 -22.45 -8.84 -2.58
C VAL A 279 -21.26 -8.44 -1.70
N PRO A 280 -21.45 -7.63 -0.64
CA PRO A 280 -20.35 -7.20 0.21
C PRO A 280 -19.67 -8.38 0.91
N LEU A 281 -18.35 -8.45 0.79
CA LEU A 281 -17.50 -9.41 1.49
C LEU A 281 -16.44 -8.68 2.32
N PRO A 282 -16.06 -9.20 3.51
CA PRO A 282 -14.98 -8.62 4.28
C PRO A 282 -13.67 -8.57 3.46
N VAL A 283 -13.11 -7.37 3.27
CA VAL A 283 -11.84 -7.18 2.57
C VAL A 283 -10.67 -7.54 3.48
N PHE A 284 -10.70 -7.04 4.71
CA PHE A 284 -9.66 -7.21 5.71
C PHE A 284 -10.24 -7.96 6.92
N PRO A 285 -10.15 -9.30 6.97
CA PRO A 285 -10.58 -10.03 8.15
C PRO A 285 -9.70 -9.62 9.34
N ARG A 286 -10.32 -9.46 10.50
CA ARG A 286 -9.60 -9.21 11.75
C ARG A 286 -8.69 -10.39 12.05
N PHE A 287 -7.45 -10.13 12.45
CA PHE A 287 -6.57 -11.17 12.93
C PHE A 287 -7.01 -11.62 14.33
N THR A 288 -7.17 -12.93 14.50
CA THR A 288 -7.43 -13.59 15.77
C THR A 288 -6.41 -14.71 15.94
N ASP A 289 -5.77 -14.78 17.11
CA ASP A 289 -4.83 -15.86 17.38
C ASP A 289 -5.52 -17.23 17.30
N PRO A 290 -4.96 -18.19 16.53
CA PRO A 290 -5.53 -19.53 16.41
C PRO A 290 -5.71 -20.22 17.78
N GLU A 291 -4.83 -19.97 18.74
CA GLU A 291 -4.85 -20.59 20.08
C GLU A 291 -5.96 -20.05 21.01
N ILE A 292 -6.46 -18.83 20.78
CA ILE A 292 -7.54 -18.26 21.60
C ILE A 292 -8.91 -18.84 21.19
N ASN A 293 -9.06 -19.28 19.94
CA ASN A 293 -10.31 -19.88 19.46
C ASN A 293 -10.52 -21.32 19.97
N SER A 294 -9.48 -22.08 20.34
CA SER A 294 -9.63 -23.43 20.89
C SER A 294 -9.98 -23.46 22.38
N ALA A 295 -9.80 -22.33 23.09
CA ALA A 295 -10.20 -22.20 24.50
C ALA A 295 -11.62 -21.63 24.69
N ALA A 296 -12.24 -21.15 23.59
CA ALA A 296 -13.58 -20.56 23.57
C ALA A 296 -14.63 -21.45 22.86
N SER A 297 -14.23 -22.64 22.40
CA SER A 297 -15.09 -23.65 21.76
C SER A 297 -15.21 -24.91 22.61
#